data_AF-A0A7S4J9F2-F1
#
_entry.id   AF-A0A7S4J9F2-F1
#
_cell.length_a   1.000
_cell.length_b   1.000
_cell.length_c   1.000
_cell.angle_alpha   90.00
_cell.angle_beta   90.00
_cell.angle_gamma   90.00
#
_symmetry.space_group_name_H-M   'P 1'
#
loop_
_entity.id
_entity.type
_entity.pdbx_description
1 polymer ?
#
loop_
_entity_poly.entity_id
_entity_poly.type
_entity_poly.pdbx_seq_one_letter_code
_entity_poly.pdbx_strand_id
1 'polypeptide(L)'
;KKKKKKKNAQNSGTIEYSSEEVEESKEEINKQLDDKLDPVRDEGPKEYKSLEEVNKRIKAVTKKLKQAQQISADMQNGTQVNDDQRRKVESIPLMEAELNELQDKLQTLNV
;
A
#
# COMPACT_ATOMS: atom_id res chain seq x y z
N LYS A 1 40.62 -22.79 62.44
CA LYS A 1 41.03 -22.43 61.06
C LYS A 1 39.86 -21.69 60.37
N LYS A 2 39.91 -20.36 60.19
CA LYS A 2 38.96 -19.61 59.36
C LYS A 2 39.75 -18.58 58.54
N LYS A 3 40.01 -18.87 57.26
CA LYS A 3 40.66 -17.96 56.32
C LYS A 3 39.60 -17.40 55.37
N LYS A 4 39.52 -16.07 55.34
CA LYS A 4 38.79 -15.23 54.38
C LYS A 4 39.19 -15.57 52.94
N LYS A 5 38.27 -15.43 51.99
CA LYS A 5 38.57 -14.93 50.63
C LYS A 5 37.32 -14.32 50.00
N LYS A 6 37.43 -13.02 49.70
CA LYS A 6 36.60 -12.26 48.76
C LYS A 6 36.72 -12.86 47.35
N LYS A 7 35.68 -12.69 46.54
CA LYS A 7 35.66 -12.33 45.10
C LYS A 7 34.23 -12.62 44.61
N ASN A 8 33.49 -11.70 44.00
CA ASN A 8 33.70 -10.87 42.81
C ASN A 8 32.68 -11.37 41.76
N ALA A 9 31.98 -10.40 41.17
CA ALA A 9 31.20 -10.43 39.93
C ALA A 9 30.98 -11.79 39.25
N GLN A 10 29.74 -12.10 38.93
CA GLN A 10 29.23 -11.93 37.56
C GLN A 10 27.75 -12.30 37.51
N ASN A 11 26.94 -11.35 37.06
CA ASN A 11 25.59 -11.55 36.57
C ASN A 11 25.61 -12.73 35.60
N SER A 12 24.88 -13.79 35.92
CA SER A 12 24.59 -14.88 34.99
C SER A 12 23.64 -14.35 33.93
N GLY A 13 24.20 -14.00 32.78
CA GLY A 13 23.45 -13.82 31.55
C GLY A 13 22.68 -15.10 31.26
N THR A 14 21.36 -14.96 31.21
CA THR A 14 20.49 -15.89 30.49
C THR A 14 19.88 -15.05 29.39
N ILE A 15 20.48 -15.12 28.20
CA ILE A 15 19.88 -14.68 26.95
C ILE A 15 19.09 -15.88 26.48
N GLU A 16 17.75 -15.81 26.47
CA GLU A 16 16.95 -16.59 25.52
C GLU A 16 15.64 -15.85 25.18
N TYR A 17 15.60 -15.43 23.92
CA TYR A 17 14.46 -15.32 23.00
C TYR A 17 13.36 -14.26 23.24
N SER A 18 13.67 -13.06 22.74
CA SER A 18 13.09 -12.46 21.52
C SER A 18 11.57 -12.55 21.36
N SER A 19 10.88 -11.44 21.64
CA SER A 19 9.53 -11.15 21.10
C SER A 19 9.21 -9.65 21.01
N GLU A 20 10.20 -8.76 21.03
CA GLU A 20 9.96 -7.30 21.08
C GLU A 20 10.79 -6.49 20.07
N GLU A 21 10.93 -6.91 18.81
CA GLU A 21 11.56 -6.04 17.78
C GLU A 21 11.02 -6.26 16.35
N VAL A 22 9.70 -6.16 16.14
CA VAL A 22 9.14 -6.07 14.76
C VAL A 22 8.02 -5.02 14.61
N GLU A 23 7.93 -4.05 15.53
CA GLU A 23 6.89 -3.00 15.45
C GLU A 23 7.43 -1.63 14.99
N GLU A 24 8.74 -1.46 14.79
CA GLU A 24 9.31 -0.14 14.42
C GLU A 24 9.71 0.01 12.94
N SER A 25 9.39 -0.98 12.08
CA SER A 25 9.76 -0.94 10.65
C SER A 25 8.58 -0.79 9.69
N LYS A 26 7.38 -0.44 10.19
CA LYS A 26 6.18 -0.28 9.36
C LYS A 26 5.73 1.18 9.17
N GLU A 27 6.23 2.13 9.96
CA GLU A 27 5.84 3.54 9.83
C GLU A 27 6.69 4.35 8.84
N GLU A 28 7.89 3.88 8.47
CA GLU A 28 8.82 4.65 7.61
C GLU A 28 8.57 4.51 6.10
N ILE A 29 7.64 3.63 5.68
CA ILE A 29 7.31 3.48 4.24
C ILE A 29 6.20 4.48 3.82
N ASN A 30 5.42 5.01 4.76
CA ASN A 30 4.25 5.84 4.45
C ASN A 30 4.53 7.35 4.32
N LYS A 31 5.79 7.80 4.38
CA LYS A 31 6.11 9.25 4.38
C LYS A 31 6.90 9.75 3.16
N GLN A 32 6.96 8.99 2.07
CA GLN A 32 7.76 9.36 0.88
C GLN A 32 7.04 9.33 -0.47
N LEU A 33 5.70 9.18 -0.52
CA LEU A 33 5.02 9.01 -1.81
C LEU A 33 3.79 9.90 -2.04
N ASP A 34 3.68 11.02 -1.32
CA ASP A 34 2.61 12.00 -1.53
C ASP A 34 2.88 13.04 -2.63
N ASP A 35 4.08 13.08 -3.25
CA ASP A 35 4.47 14.30 -3.98
C ASP A 35 4.32 14.31 -5.51
N LYS A 36 3.83 13.25 -6.18
CA LYS A 36 3.63 13.27 -7.66
C LYS A 36 2.48 12.39 -8.18
N LEU A 37 1.34 12.40 -7.51
CA LEU A 37 0.09 12.06 -8.17
C LEU A 37 -0.60 13.36 -8.49
N ASP A 38 -0.27 13.93 -9.65
CA ASP A 38 -1.09 14.98 -10.24
C ASP A 38 -2.56 14.56 -10.10
N PRO A 39 -3.45 15.42 -9.59
CA PRO A 39 -4.87 15.19 -9.69
C PRO A 39 -5.19 15.26 -11.17
N VAL A 40 -5.14 14.10 -11.85
CA VAL A 40 -5.70 13.97 -13.19
C VAL A 40 -7.18 14.27 -13.01
N ARG A 41 -7.50 15.55 -13.23
CA ARG A 41 -8.86 16.08 -13.29
C ARG A 41 -9.65 15.12 -14.15
N ASP A 42 -10.70 14.59 -13.54
CA ASP A 42 -11.61 13.66 -14.17
C ASP A 42 -12.43 14.43 -15.20
N GLU A 43 -11.82 14.68 -16.36
CA GLU A 43 -12.44 15.38 -17.46
C GLU A 43 -13.32 14.43 -18.25
N GLY A 44 -14.49 14.13 -17.69
CA GLY A 44 -15.63 13.54 -18.38
C GLY A 44 -15.37 12.20 -19.10
N PRO A 45 -16.37 11.69 -19.86
CA PRO A 45 -16.20 10.49 -20.67
C PRO A 45 -15.21 10.78 -21.80
N LYS A 46 -13.92 10.46 -21.57
CA LYS A 46 -12.89 10.54 -22.59
C LYS A 46 -13.12 9.42 -23.60
N GLU A 47 -13.57 9.78 -24.80
CA GLU A 47 -13.33 8.94 -25.97
C GLU A 47 -11.82 8.79 -26.14
N TYR A 48 -11.28 7.61 -25.82
CA TYR A 48 -9.88 7.29 -26.06
C TYR A 48 -9.70 7.01 -27.55
N LYS A 49 -9.07 7.93 -28.28
CA LYS A 49 -8.94 7.87 -29.75
C LYS A 49 -7.65 7.22 -30.21
N SER A 50 -6.70 7.01 -29.29
CA SER A 50 -5.40 6.42 -29.58
C SER A 50 -5.03 5.30 -28.59
N LEU A 51 -4.23 4.36 -29.08
CA LEU A 51 -3.65 3.27 -28.28
C LEU A 51 -2.82 3.80 -27.10
N GLU A 52 -2.13 4.93 -27.30
CA GLU A 52 -1.30 5.55 -26.26
C GLU A 52 -2.16 6.11 -25.11
N GLU A 53 -3.29 6.74 -25.42
CA GLU A 53 -4.24 7.26 -24.42
C GLU A 53 -4.88 6.13 -23.61
N VAL A 54 -5.29 5.04 -24.26
CA VAL A 54 -5.84 3.85 -23.58
C VAL A 54 -4.79 3.28 -22.64
N ASN A 55 -3.56 3.07 -23.08
CA ASN A 55 -2.47 2.57 -22.23
C ASN A 55 -2.16 3.49 -21.04
N LYS A 56 -2.16 4.81 -21.25
CA LYS A 56 -1.97 5.79 -20.17
C LYS A 56 -3.10 5.69 -19.14
N ARG A 57 -4.35 5.55 -19.60
CA ARG A 57 -5.49 5.43 -18.68
C ARG A 57 -5.47 4.10 -17.93
N ILE A 58 -5.19 2.98 -18.58
CA ILE A 58 -5.04 1.67 -17.92
C ILE A 58 -4.04 1.81 -16.78
N LYS A 59 -2.85 2.36 -17.03
CA LYS A 59 -1.83 2.56 -15.98
C LYS A 59 -2.35 3.41 -14.82
N ALA A 60 -3.08 4.48 -15.10
CA ALA A 60 -3.64 5.35 -14.07
C ALA A 60 -4.72 4.64 -13.22
N VAL A 61 -5.65 3.94 -13.87
CA VAL A 61 -6.74 3.20 -13.21
C VAL A 61 -6.17 2.03 -12.39
N THR A 62 -5.22 1.27 -12.95
CA THR A 62 -4.52 0.21 -12.21
C THR A 62 -3.82 0.74 -10.96
N LYS A 63 -3.18 1.92 -11.03
CA LYS A 63 -2.54 2.54 -9.87
C LYS A 63 -3.55 2.90 -8.79
N LYS A 64 -4.68 3.52 -9.16
CA LYS A 64 -5.77 3.86 -8.23
C LYS A 64 -6.39 2.61 -7.60
N LEU A 65 -6.63 1.58 -8.41
CA LEU A 65 -7.17 0.30 -7.96
C LEU A 65 -6.24 -0.37 -6.93
N LYS A 66 -4.94 -0.42 -7.21
CA LYS A 66 -3.95 -0.96 -6.25
C LYS A 66 -3.95 -0.21 -4.93
N GLN A 67 -4.07 1.12 -4.96
CA GLN A 67 -4.17 1.94 -3.75
C GLN A 67 -5.44 1.61 -2.96
N ALA A 68 -6.58 1.52 -3.63
CA ALA A 68 -7.84 1.17 -2.98
C ALA A 68 -7.81 -0.26 -2.40
N GLN A 69 -7.21 -1.22 -3.10
CA GLN A 69 -7.00 -2.58 -2.57
C GLN A 69 -6.10 -2.61 -1.34
N GLN A 70 -5.03 -1.81 -1.32
CA GLN A 70 -4.17 -1.68 -0.12
C GLN A 70 -4.96 -1.12 1.05
N ILE A 71 -5.73 -0.05 0.84
CA ILE A 71 -6.60 0.53 1.87
C ILE A 71 -7.61 -0.51 2.35
N SER A 72 -8.18 -1.31 1.45
CA SER A 72 -9.11 -2.40 1.81
C SER A 72 -8.42 -3.47 2.67
N ALA A 73 -7.17 -3.82 2.38
CA ALA A 73 -6.41 -4.76 3.19
C ALA A 73 -6.10 -4.17 4.58
N ASP A 74 -5.73 -2.89 4.65
CA ASP A 74 -5.50 -2.19 5.90
C ASP A 74 -6.78 -2.14 6.75
N MET A 75 -7.96 -1.90 6.14
CA MET A 75 -9.26 -1.99 6.81
C MET A 75 -9.53 -3.38 7.39
N GLN A 76 -9.23 -4.45 6.65
CA GLN A 76 -9.40 -5.83 7.10
C GLN A 76 -8.45 -6.19 8.24
N ASN A 77 -7.26 -5.59 8.27
CA ASN A 77 -6.28 -5.73 9.35
C ASN A 77 -6.62 -4.91 10.61
N GLY A 78 -7.75 -4.20 10.61
CA GLY A 78 -8.20 -3.39 11.74
C GLY A 78 -7.61 -1.99 11.78
N THR A 79 -6.90 -1.55 10.73
CA THR A 79 -6.39 -0.18 10.62
C THR A 79 -7.57 0.79 10.47
N GLN A 80 -7.56 1.84 11.28
CA GLN A 80 -8.56 2.90 11.18
C GLN A 80 -8.33 3.72 9.91
N VAL A 81 -9.27 3.65 8.98
CA VAL A 81 -9.28 4.46 7.77
C VAL A 81 -10.27 5.63 7.89
N ASN A 82 -9.95 6.73 7.22
CA ASN A 82 -10.81 7.91 7.12
C ASN A 82 -11.91 7.74 6.05
N ASP A 83 -12.85 8.68 5.99
CA ASP A 83 -13.99 8.61 5.06
C ASP A 83 -13.57 8.71 3.59
N ASP A 84 -12.51 9.45 3.27
CA ASP A 84 -11.97 9.55 1.91
C ASP A 84 -11.39 8.20 1.44
N GLN A 85 -10.66 7.52 2.33
CA GLN A 85 -10.12 6.18 2.11
C GLN A 85 -11.23 5.14 1.94
N ARG A 86 -12.31 5.22 2.73
CA ARG A 86 -13.48 4.34 2.55
C ARG A 86 -14.12 4.53 1.18
N ARG A 87 -14.32 5.78 0.75
CA ARG A 87 -14.84 6.09 -0.60
C ARG A 87 -13.93 5.55 -1.72
N LYS A 88 -12.61 5.57 -1.52
CA LYS A 88 -11.66 4.95 -2.46
C LYS A 88 -11.85 3.44 -2.55
N VAL A 89 -12.09 2.76 -1.43
CA VAL A 89 -12.41 1.32 -1.41
C VAL A 89 -13.76 1.04 -2.07
N GLU A 90 -14.78 1.85 -1.80
CA GLU A 90 -16.11 1.73 -2.41
C GLU A 90 -16.10 1.89 -3.94
N SER A 91 -15.13 2.62 -4.48
CA SER A 91 -14.95 2.82 -5.93
C SER A 91 -14.16 1.71 -6.62
N ILE A 92 -13.65 0.70 -5.91
CA ILE A 92 -12.97 -0.47 -6.51
C ILE A 92 -13.79 -1.11 -7.65
N PRO A 93 -15.07 -1.48 -7.47
CA PRO A 93 -15.84 -2.12 -8.54
C PRO A 93 -15.98 -1.22 -9.79
N LEU A 94 -16.06 0.11 -9.59
CA LEU A 94 -16.11 1.07 -10.70
C LEU A 94 -14.77 1.13 -11.45
N MET A 95 -13.65 1.13 -10.71
CA MET A 95 -12.31 1.10 -11.30
C MET A 95 -12.03 -0.22 -12.03
N GLU A 96 -12.53 -1.35 -11.53
CA GLU A 96 -12.44 -2.66 -12.20
C GLU A 96 -13.23 -2.69 -13.51
N ALA A 97 -14.47 -2.17 -13.48
CA ALA A 97 -15.28 -2.03 -14.68
C ALA A 97 -14.61 -1.13 -15.74
N GLU A 98 -14.10 0.02 -15.32
CA GLU A 98 -13.36 0.94 -16.21
C GLU A 98 -12.12 0.26 -16.81
N LEU A 99 -11.37 -0.50 -16.01
CA LEU A 99 -10.17 -1.21 -16.47
C LEU A 99 -10.55 -2.26 -17.53
N ASN A 100 -11.63 -3.00 -17.32
CA ASN A 100 -12.13 -3.97 -18.28
C ASN A 100 -12.52 -3.30 -19.61
N GLU A 101 -13.31 -2.22 -19.55
CA GLU A 101 -13.67 -1.45 -20.75
C GLU A 101 -12.43 -0.91 -21.51
N LEU A 102 -11.41 -0.48 -20.79
CA LEU A 102 -10.16 -0.01 -21.39
C LEU A 102 -9.36 -1.14 -22.02
N GLN A 103 -9.37 -2.34 -21.43
CA GLN A 103 -8.73 -3.52 -22.01
C GLN A 103 -9.44 -3.98 -23.28
N ASP A 104 -10.77 -3.98 -23.30
CA ASP A 104 -11.55 -4.27 -24.50
C ASP A 104 -11.24 -3.26 -25.61
N LYS A 105 -11.21 -1.96 -25.28
CA LYS A 105 -10.79 -0.90 -26.23
C LYS A 105 -9.37 -1.14 -26.75
N LEU A 106 -8.43 -1.51 -25.88
CA LEU A 106 -7.06 -1.81 -26.27
C LEU A 106 -7.00 -2.98 -27.27
N GLN A 107 -7.81 -4.03 -27.07
CA GLN A 107 -7.92 -5.14 -28.00
C GLN A 107 -8.48 -4.68 -29.35
N THR A 108 -9.56 -3.87 -29.35
CA THR A 108 -10.17 -3.39 -30.60
C THR A 108 -9.27 -2.46 -31.41
N LEU A 109 -8.38 -1.69 -30.76
CA LEU A 109 -7.45 -0.77 -31.43
C LEU A 109 -6.17 -1.44 -31.93
N ASN A 110 -5.90 -2.68 -31.51
CA ASN A 110 -4.74 -3.47 -31.94
C ASN A 110 -5.04 -4.38 -33.15
N VAL A 111 -6.26 -4.37 -33.67
CA VAL A 111 -6.73 -5.13 -34.85
C VAL A 111 -6.79 -4.21 -36.06
#